data_AF-A0A0E3RAU5-F1
#
_entry.id   AF-A0A0E3RAU5-F1
#
_cell.length_a   1.000
_cell.length_b   1.000
_cell.length_c   1.000
_cell.angle_alpha   90.00
_cell.angle_beta   90.00
_cell.angle_gamma   90.00
#
_symmetry.space_group_name_H-M   'P 1'
#
loop_
_entity.id
_entity.type
_entity.pdbx_description
1 polymer ?
#
loop_
_entity_poly.entity_id
_entity_poly.type
_entity_poly.pdbx_seq_one_letter_code
_entity_poly.pdbx_strand_id
1 'polypeptide(L)'
;MSNILRRGRLEAAQDEEILHYTSSMEADRWIFNADIVVDLAHTVMLREQGIIKEEDCSKILSGLLKIREEGMEKLDFSYEDIHISLESRLIDMVGEDVGGRMHSGRSRNDEVATCIRLTLREELLGLLEEIFALRKTLVSLAEKHSETLMPGFTHLQHAQPTTLAHHLCAHESALGRDFDRVQDAFSRVNLCPLGAAAFASTGFNLNRKRTQELLGFEGLLENSMDAVSSRDFLIECASVFSNLMINLSRMAEELVIWSSSEFNFIELDDMYASTSSIMPQKKNPDTAELMRGKTGVSVGALMSLLTICKGLPLSYNRDLQEATPNIWRSVETVRASVRVVKGMVKTMKVHPDVLAAESITGFTTATELADTFVRETGIPFRTAHQIVGMLAKEREKPTMEKIDSAAEVVLGESLSSKGLTENMVREALNPESNIKRRKIPGGPAPEEMKNYLLKRKTELELNAQEIATLKDIIDSAFENLLSVVEEYRKI
;
A
#
# COMPACT_ATOMS: atom_id res chain seq x y z
N MET A 1 3.36 0.25 43.85
CA MET A 1 4.73 0.14 43.29
C MET A 1 5.16 1.53 42.88
N SER A 2 6.23 2.04 43.47
CA SER A 2 6.66 3.41 43.23
C SER A 2 7.31 3.47 41.84
N ASN A 3 6.64 4.14 40.91
CA ASN A 3 7.09 4.41 39.54
C ASN A 3 8.54 4.93 39.59
N ILE A 4 9.48 4.16 39.04
CA ILE A 4 10.94 4.39 39.13
C ILE A 4 11.29 5.82 38.66
N LEU A 5 10.57 6.35 37.68
CA LEU A 5 10.75 7.71 37.15
C LEU A 5 10.16 8.82 38.04
N ARG A 6 9.22 8.50 38.93
CA ARG A 6 8.60 9.49 39.85
C ARG A 6 9.38 9.62 41.16
N ARG A 7 10.22 8.64 41.51
CA ARG A 7 11.06 8.64 42.72
C ARG A 7 12.04 9.82 42.67
N GLY A 8 11.73 10.89 43.39
CA GLY A 8 12.66 12.01 43.64
C GLY A 8 12.16 13.39 43.25
N ARG A 9 11.21 13.52 42.30
CA ARG A 9 10.68 14.84 41.87
C ARG A 9 9.20 15.05 42.16
N LEU A 10 8.41 13.98 42.24
CA LEU A 10 6.95 14.05 42.39
C LEU A 10 6.49 13.28 43.62
N GLU A 11 5.75 13.95 44.51
CA GLU A 11 5.33 13.39 45.80
C GLU A 11 3.95 12.71 45.76
N ALA A 12 3.08 13.09 44.81
CA ALA A 12 1.72 12.58 44.69
C ALA A 12 1.62 11.39 43.71
N ALA A 13 0.85 10.37 44.12
CA ALA A 13 0.38 9.32 43.23
C ALA A 13 -0.50 9.93 42.12
N GLN A 14 -0.41 9.36 40.93
CA GLN A 14 -1.20 9.80 39.78
C GLN A 14 -2.60 9.19 39.88
N ASP A 15 -3.63 9.99 39.59
CA ASP A 15 -5.01 9.51 39.51
C ASP A 15 -5.15 8.47 38.39
N GLU A 16 -6.03 7.47 38.58
CA GLU A 16 -6.24 6.36 37.64
C GLU A 16 -6.75 6.86 36.27
N GLU A 17 -7.62 7.88 36.25
CA GLU A 17 -8.12 8.48 35.01
C GLU A 17 -6.99 9.18 34.25
N ILE A 18 -6.09 9.86 34.95
CA ILE A 18 -4.93 10.52 34.34
C ILE A 18 -3.97 9.47 33.76
N LEU A 19 -3.74 8.38 34.48
CA LEU A 19 -2.89 7.30 34.00
C LEU A 19 -3.47 6.68 32.72
N HIS A 20 -4.78 6.40 32.71
CA HIS A 20 -5.46 5.89 31.51
C HIS A 20 -5.38 6.87 30.34
N TYR A 21 -5.62 8.17 30.59
CA TYR A 21 -5.59 9.23 29.56
C TYR A 21 -4.18 9.44 28.95
N THR A 22 -3.13 9.26 29.75
CA THR A 22 -1.74 9.53 29.32
C THR A 22 -1.00 8.29 28.84
N SER A 23 -1.63 7.12 28.90
CA SER A 23 -1.01 5.85 28.52
C SER A 23 -0.98 5.65 27.00
N SER A 24 0.14 5.13 26.48
CA SER A 24 0.29 4.67 25.09
C SER A 24 0.24 3.15 24.95
N MET A 25 0.05 2.41 26.05
CA MET A 25 0.24 0.96 26.13
C MET A 25 -0.55 0.15 25.07
N GLU A 26 -1.74 0.60 24.68
CA GLU A 26 -2.52 -0.07 23.63
C GLU A 26 -1.86 0.04 22.24
N ALA A 27 -1.35 1.22 21.89
CA ALA A 27 -0.66 1.43 20.63
C ALA A 27 0.76 0.83 20.64
N ASP A 28 1.41 0.82 21.80
CA ASP A 28 2.79 0.38 21.95
C ASP A 28 2.97 -1.13 21.78
N ARG A 29 1.88 -1.90 21.74
CA ARG A 29 1.88 -3.33 21.38
C ARG A 29 2.58 -3.59 20.05
N TRP A 30 2.47 -2.64 19.11
CA TRP A 30 3.12 -2.70 17.79
C TRP A 30 4.64 -2.57 17.85
N ILE A 31 5.17 -1.92 18.89
CA ILE A 31 6.60 -1.64 19.02
C ILE A 31 7.29 -2.52 20.07
N PHE A 32 6.57 -3.38 20.80
CA PHE A 32 7.15 -4.26 21.84
C PHE A 32 8.38 -5.05 21.35
N ASN A 33 8.28 -5.70 20.19
CA ASN A 33 9.42 -6.46 19.64
C ASN A 33 10.56 -5.52 19.24
N ALA A 34 10.25 -4.37 18.64
CA ALA A 34 11.25 -3.40 18.24
C ALA A 34 11.99 -2.82 19.46
N ASP A 35 11.30 -2.59 20.57
CA ASP A 35 11.86 -2.09 21.83
C ASP A 35 12.95 -3.01 22.37
N ILE A 36 12.65 -4.32 22.46
CA ILE A 36 13.62 -5.33 22.86
C ILE A 36 14.83 -5.34 21.91
N VAL A 37 14.60 -5.25 20.61
CA VAL A 37 15.70 -5.28 19.61
C VAL A 37 16.58 -4.03 19.72
N VAL A 38 15.99 -2.86 19.95
CA VAL A 38 16.69 -1.60 20.23
C VAL A 38 17.51 -1.71 21.52
N ASP A 39 16.94 -2.29 22.57
CA ASP A 39 17.61 -2.54 23.84
C ASP A 39 18.82 -3.46 23.71
N LEU A 40 18.68 -4.56 22.96
CA LEU A 40 19.78 -5.48 22.67
C LEU A 40 20.91 -4.75 21.94
N ALA A 41 20.61 -4.03 20.86
CA ALA A 41 21.61 -3.31 20.07
C ALA A 41 22.30 -2.20 20.87
N HIS A 42 21.54 -1.45 21.67
CA HIS A 42 22.07 -0.40 22.53
C HIS A 42 23.00 -0.99 23.61
N THR A 43 22.58 -2.06 24.29
CA THR A 43 23.38 -2.74 25.32
C THR A 43 24.68 -3.28 24.76
N VAL A 44 24.65 -3.91 23.57
CA VAL A 44 25.86 -4.36 22.86
C VAL A 44 26.82 -3.19 22.63
N MET A 45 26.31 -2.06 22.10
CA MET A 45 27.14 -0.87 21.85
C MET A 45 27.71 -0.26 23.13
N LEU A 46 26.93 -0.21 24.23
CA LEU A 46 27.41 0.28 25.52
C LEU A 46 28.59 -0.57 26.03
N ARG A 47 28.53 -1.90 25.88
CA ARG A 47 29.64 -2.79 26.23
C ARG A 47 30.85 -2.54 25.34
N GLU A 48 30.66 -2.45 24.02
CA GLU A 48 31.76 -2.20 23.07
C GLU A 48 32.46 -0.86 23.29
N GLN A 49 31.75 0.16 23.81
CA GLN A 49 32.32 1.44 24.20
C GLN A 49 32.87 1.47 25.64
N GLY A 50 32.81 0.35 26.37
CA GLY A 50 33.27 0.26 27.76
C GLY A 50 32.46 1.09 28.76
N ILE A 51 31.22 1.45 28.41
CA ILE A 51 30.33 2.25 29.26
C ILE A 51 29.70 1.37 30.35
N ILE A 52 29.44 0.09 30.03
CA ILE A 52 29.00 -0.93 30.98
C ILE A 52 29.99 -2.10 31.01
N LYS A 53 30.02 -2.82 32.14
CA LYS A 53 30.87 -3.99 32.32
C LYS A 53 30.34 -5.19 31.55
N GLU A 54 31.22 -6.16 31.30
CA GLU A 54 30.85 -7.40 30.58
C GLU A 54 29.79 -8.19 31.34
N GLU A 55 29.91 -8.28 32.67
CA GLU A 55 28.96 -9.03 33.50
C GLU A 55 27.58 -8.36 33.55
N ASP A 56 27.54 -7.02 33.52
CA ASP A 56 26.28 -6.26 33.50
C ASP A 56 25.60 -6.42 32.13
N CYS A 57 26.37 -6.33 31.05
CA CYS A 57 25.89 -6.57 29.69
C CYS A 57 25.28 -7.96 29.54
N SER A 58 26.00 -9.02 29.97
CA SER A 58 25.53 -10.40 29.89
C SER A 58 24.19 -10.63 30.59
N LYS A 59 24.01 -10.06 31.78
CA LYS A 59 22.75 -10.12 32.54
C LYS A 59 21.62 -9.38 31.83
N ILE A 60 21.87 -8.15 31.36
CA ILE A 60 20.87 -7.35 30.65
C ILE A 60 20.39 -8.09 29.39
N LEU A 61 21.32 -8.54 28.54
CA LEU A 61 21.01 -9.27 27.31
C LEU A 61 20.20 -10.55 27.58
N SER A 62 20.60 -11.32 28.60
CA SER A 62 19.87 -12.53 29.01
C SER A 62 18.45 -12.20 29.52
N GLY A 63 18.31 -11.10 30.26
CA GLY A 63 17.02 -10.61 30.74
C GLY A 63 16.08 -10.21 29.61
N LEU A 64 16.58 -9.42 28.65
CA LEU A 64 15.83 -8.97 27.48
C LEU A 64 15.34 -10.14 26.60
N LEU A 65 16.20 -11.13 26.34
CA LEU A 65 15.80 -12.32 25.58
C LEU A 65 14.72 -13.13 26.30
N LYS A 66 14.80 -13.22 27.63
CA LYS A 66 13.76 -13.90 28.42
C LYS A 66 12.44 -13.11 28.43
N ILE A 67 12.47 -11.78 28.50
CA ILE A 67 11.25 -10.95 28.36
C ILE A 67 10.63 -11.18 26.98
N ARG A 68 11.45 -11.26 25.93
CA ARG A 68 10.98 -11.56 24.57
C ARG A 68 10.26 -12.90 24.48
N GLU A 69 10.82 -13.95 25.10
CA GLU A 69 10.24 -15.29 25.14
C GLU A 69 8.92 -15.32 25.95
N GLU A 70 8.89 -14.63 27.08
CA GLU A 70 7.71 -14.51 27.94
C GLU A 70 6.56 -13.75 27.26
N GLY A 71 6.89 -12.81 26.36
CA GLY A 71 5.95 -11.99 25.61
C GLY A 71 5.37 -10.83 26.43
N MET A 72 4.74 -9.89 25.73
CA MET A 72 4.18 -8.65 26.33
C MET A 72 3.12 -8.90 27.41
N GLU A 73 2.45 -10.05 27.41
CA GLU A 73 1.44 -10.44 28.42
C GLU A 73 2.00 -10.53 29.85
N LYS A 74 3.34 -10.64 30.00
CA LYS A 74 4.02 -10.65 31.31
C LYS A 74 4.46 -9.26 31.78
N LEU A 75 4.24 -8.23 30.97
CA LEU A 75 4.48 -6.85 31.35
C LEU A 75 3.34 -6.30 32.20
N ASP A 76 3.64 -5.22 32.95
CA ASP A 76 2.67 -4.54 33.80
C ASP A 76 2.02 -3.40 33.01
N PHE A 77 0.77 -3.62 32.61
CA PHE A 77 0.00 -2.66 31.82
C PHE A 77 -0.45 -1.43 32.63
N SER A 78 -0.12 -1.34 33.92
CA SER A 78 -0.35 -0.16 34.74
C SER A 78 0.73 0.93 34.57
N TYR A 79 1.78 0.69 33.79
CA TYR A 79 2.73 1.73 33.40
C TYR A 79 2.20 2.62 32.25
N GLU A 80 2.77 3.81 32.11
CA GLU A 80 2.35 4.77 31.08
C GLU A 80 2.64 4.26 29.65
N ASP A 81 3.78 3.61 29.45
CA ASP A 81 4.26 3.14 28.15
C ASP A 81 4.95 1.76 28.27
N ILE A 82 5.20 1.13 27.12
CA ILE A 82 5.85 -0.19 27.07
C ILE A 82 7.31 -0.14 27.58
N HIS A 83 8.01 0.96 27.30
CA HIS A 83 9.44 1.12 27.61
C HIS A 83 9.69 1.02 29.12
N ILE A 84 8.91 1.75 29.93
CA ILE A 84 9.03 1.71 31.38
C ILE A 84 8.61 0.36 31.93
N SER A 85 7.57 -0.24 31.37
CA SER A 85 7.15 -1.56 31.82
C SER A 85 8.22 -2.62 31.55
N LEU A 86 8.88 -2.54 30.40
CA LEU A 86 9.97 -3.45 30.03
C LEU A 86 11.20 -3.20 30.91
N GLU A 87 11.61 -1.94 31.08
CA GLU A 87 12.72 -1.56 31.97
C GLU A 87 12.47 -2.03 33.41
N SER A 88 11.26 -1.82 33.93
CA SER A 88 10.89 -2.27 35.28
C SER A 88 10.96 -3.79 35.41
N ARG A 89 10.45 -4.51 34.41
CA ARG A 89 10.53 -5.98 34.36
C ARG A 89 11.97 -6.46 34.31
N LEU A 90 12.83 -5.80 33.54
CA LEU A 90 14.26 -6.11 33.46
C LEU A 90 14.94 -5.87 34.81
N ILE A 91 14.70 -4.73 35.43
CA ILE A 91 15.24 -4.37 36.75
C ILE A 91 14.82 -5.41 37.82
N ASP A 92 13.57 -5.86 37.81
CA ASP A 92 13.11 -6.91 38.72
C ASP A 92 13.88 -8.23 38.54
N MET A 93 14.38 -8.49 37.33
CA MET A 93 15.12 -9.72 36.99
C MET A 93 16.62 -9.63 37.32
N VAL A 94 17.26 -8.48 37.07
CA VAL A 94 18.73 -8.36 37.13
C VAL A 94 19.24 -7.41 38.23
N GLY A 95 18.33 -6.72 38.92
CA GLY A 95 18.62 -5.73 39.95
C GLY A 95 18.76 -4.31 39.39
N GLU A 96 18.41 -3.32 40.22
CA GLU A 96 18.34 -1.89 39.84
C GLU A 96 19.69 -1.33 39.34
N ASP A 97 20.80 -1.64 40.00
CA ASP A 97 22.14 -1.16 39.57
C ASP A 97 22.54 -1.71 38.21
N VAL A 98 22.16 -2.95 37.87
CA VAL A 98 22.51 -3.57 36.59
C VAL A 98 21.53 -3.12 35.51
N GLY A 99 20.22 -3.27 35.74
CA GLY A 99 19.19 -2.93 34.76
C GLY A 99 19.18 -1.45 34.40
N GLY A 100 19.34 -0.56 35.39
CA GLY A 100 19.35 0.88 35.16
C GLY A 100 20.54 1.39 34.32
N ARG A 101 21.63 0.61 34.21
CA ARG A 101 22.78 0.98 33.36
C ARG A 101 22.43 0.94 31.88
N MET A 102 21.42 0.17 31.45
CA MET A 102 20.97 0.09 30.06
C MET A 102 20.55 1.45 29.50
N HIS A 103 19.96 2.32 30.34
CA HIS A 103 19.50 3.64 29.90
C HIS A 103 20.63 4.67 29.71
N SER A 104 21.91 4.28 29.95
CA SER A 104 23.06 5.18 29.79
C SER A 104 23.15 5.74 28.38
N GLY A 105 23.19 7.08 28.28
CA GLY A 105 23.32 7.78 27.00
C GLY A 105 22.08 7.76 26.10
N ARG A 106 20.93 7.25 26.57
CA ARG A 106 19.68 7.16 25.82
C ARG A 106 18.56 7.95 26.49
N SER A 107 17.48 8.20 25.75
CA SER A 107 16.22 8.71 26.27
C SER A 107 15.07 7.91 25.67
N ARG A 108 13.91 7.93 26.33
CA ARG A 108 12.66 7.44 25.71
C ARG A 108 12.36 8.14 24.37
N ASN A 109 12.82 9.39 24.18
CA ASN A 109 12.56 10.16 22.97
C ASN A 109 13.18 9.55 21.70
N ASP A 110 14.46 9.18 21.75
CA ASP A 110 15.14 8.56 20.61
C ASP A 110 14.88 7.06 20.51
N GLU A 111 14.64 6.41 21.65
CA GLU A 111 14.19 5.02 21.74
C GLU A 111 12.84 4.80 21.04
N VAL A 112 11.78 5.54 21.42
CA VAL A 112 10.45 5.40 20.81
C VAL A 112 10.48 5.74 19.31
N ALA A 113 11.25 6.76 18.93
CA ALA A 113 11.43 7.12 17.52
C ALA A 113 12.10 5.99 16.72
N THR A 114 13.08 5.30 17.33
CA THR A 114 13.75 4.14 16.72
C THR A 114 12.78 2.98 16.57
N CYS A 115 12.00 2.68 17.62
CA CYS A 115 11.07 1.56 17.63
C CYS A 115 9.96 1.73 16.59
N ILE A 116 9.36 2.92 16.50
CA ILE A 116 8.34 3.24 15.48
C ILE A 116 8.90 3.05 14.07
N ARG A 117 10.14 3.51 13.81
CA ARG A 117 10.78 3.38 12.50
C ARG A 117 11.09 1.93 12.15
N LEU A 118 11.59 1.14 13.10
CA LEU A 118 11.84 -0.29 12.90
C LEU A 118 10.56 -1.04 12.55
N THR A 119 9.51 -0.89 13.37
CA THR A 119 8.22 -1.54 13.10
C THR A 119 7.65 -1.09 11.76
N LEU A 120 7.61 0.22 11.48
CA LEU A 120 7.05 0.72 10.24
C LEU A 120 7.86 0.26 9.01
N ARG A 121 9.19 0.14 9.11
CA ARG A 121 10.03 -0.42 8.05
C ARG A 121 9.62 -1.84 7.68
N GLU A 122 9.41 -2.69 8.68
CA GLU A 122 8.96 -4.09 8.47
C GLU A 122 7.56 -4.13 7.85
N GLU A 123 6.66 -3.27 8.30
CA GLU A 123 5.31 -3.14 7.77
C GLU A 123 5.29 -2.66 6.31
N LEU A 124 6.17 -1.72 5.94
CA LEU A 124 6.32 -1.28 4.55
C LEU A 124 6.90 -2.38 3.66
N LEU A 125 7.89 -3.15 4.14
CA LEU A 125 8.43 -4.29 3.40
C LEU A 125 7.35 -5.35 3.15
N GLY A 126 6.55 -5.67 4.18
CA GLY A 126 5.42 -6.58 4.03
C GLY A 126 4.35 -6.05 3.07
N LEU A 127 4.12 -4.73 3.06
CA LEU A 127 3.22 -4.11 2.09
C LEU A 127 3.76 -4.20 0.65
N LEU A 128 5.07 -4.02 0.42
CA LEU A 128 5.70 -4.22 -0.88
C LEU A 128 5.48 -5.65 -1.41
N GLU A 129 5.70 -6.66 -0.56
CA GLU A 129 5.43 -8.07 -0.90
C GLU A 129 3.95 -8.30 -1.29
N GLU A 130 3.02 -7.67 -0.57
CA GLU A 130 1.59 -7.81 -0.80
C GLU A 130 1.14 -7.12 -2.10
N ILE A 131 1.62 -5.90 -2.37
CA ILE A 131 1.36 -5.16 -3.62
C ILE A 131 1.96 -5.94 -4.79
N PHE A 132 3.20 -6.41 -4.68
CA PHE A 132 3.84 -7.25 -5.68
C PHE A 132 2.99 -8.48 -6.02
N ALA A 133 2.49 -9.19 -5.00
CA ALA A 133 1.64 -10.36 -5.20
C ALA A 133 0.30 -10.03 -5.89
N LEU A 134 -0.31 -8.88 -5.57
CA LEU A 134 -1.51 -8.39 -6.24
C LEU A 134 -1.22 -8.04 -7.71
N ARG A 135 -0.15 -7.28 -7.98
CA ARG A 135 0.28 -6.94 -9.35
C ARG A 135 0.54 -8.18 -10.19
N LYS A 136 1.28 -9.16 -9.66
CA LYS A 136 1.53 -10.45 -10.32
C LYS A 136 0.22 -11.20 -10.65
N THR A 137 -0.76 -11.13 -9.75
CA THR A 137 -2.09 -11.73 -9.97
C THR A 137 -2.82 -11.05 -11.12
N LEU A 138 -2.82 -9.71 -11.15
CA LEU A 138 -3.44 -8.92 -12.22
C LEU A 138 -2.78 -9.17 -13.58
N VAL A 139 -1.44 -9.18 -13.65
CA VAL A 139 -0.71 -9.50 -14.89
C VAL A 139 -1.07 -10.91 -15.36
N SER A 140 -1.07 -11.89 -14.47
CA SER A 140 -1.40 -13.27 -14.82
C SER A 140 -2.84 -13.42 -15.35
N LEU A 141 -3.79 -12.69 -14.75
CA LEU A 141 -5.17 -12.67 -15.21
C LEU A 141 -5.32 -11.93 -16.55
N ALA A 142 -4.60 -10.82 -16.73
CA ALA A 142 -4.57 -10.10 -17.99
C ALA A 142 -4.00 -10.95 -19.12
N GLU A 143 -2.98 -11.78 -18.87
CA GLU A 143 -2.48 -12.73 -19.88
C GLU A 143 -3.53 -13.74 -20.31
N LYS A 144 -4.25 -14.32 -19.33
CA LYS A 144 -5.33 -15.27 -19.58
C LYS A 144 -6.47 -14.66 -20.38
N HIS A 145 -6.72 -13.35 -20.21
CA HIS A 145 -7.82 -12.61 -20.82
C HIS A 145 -7.36 -11.60 -21.87
N SER A 146 -6.20 -11.85 -22.51
CA SER A 146 -5.56 -10.96 -23.50
C SER A 146 -6.48 -10.62 -24.68
N GLU A 147 -7.32 -11.57 -25.07
CA GLU A 147 -8.27 -11.44 -26.18
C GLU A 147 -9.75 -11.42 -25.73
N THR A 148 -10.02 -11.49 -24.42
CA THR A 148 -11.41 -11.41 -23.92
C THR A 148 -11.96 -10.02 -24.16
N LEU A 149 -12.92 -9.89 -25.08
CA LEU A 149 -13.61 -8.63 -25.37
C LEU A 149 -14.25 -8.07 -24.09
N MET A 150 -14.24 -6.75 -23.97
CA MET A 150 -14.87 -6.02 -22.89
C MET A 150 -15.40 -4.67 -23.41
N PRO A 151 -16.62 -4.24 -23.03
CA PRO A 151 -17.06 -2.88 -23.29
C PRO A 151 -16.22 -1.90 -22.45
N GLY A 152 -15.63 -0.90 -23.09
CA GLY A 152 -15.01 0.22 -22.40
C GLY A 152 -16.07 1.26 -22.01
N PHE A 153 -15.91 1.87 -20.84
CA PHE A 153 -16.86 2.85 -20.32
C PHE A 153 -16.22 4.22 -20.11
N THR A 154 -16.98 5.27 -20.38
CA THR A 154 -16.76 6.62 -19.87
C THR A 154 -18.08 7.16 -19.33
N HIS A 155 -18.08 7.79 -18.15
CA HIS A 155 -19.32 8.17 -17.46
C HIS A 155 -20.30 6.99 -17.21
N LEU A 156 -19.77 5.78 -17.09
CA LEU A 156 -20.53 4.52 -17.03
C LEU A 156 -21.45 4.31 -18.26
N GLN A 157 -21.12 4.95 -19.39
CA GLN A 157 -21.75 4.73 -20.69
C GLN A 157 -20.81 3.96 -21.61
N HIS A 158 -21.38 3.10 -22.46
CA HIS A 158 -20.64 2.40 -23.50
C HIS A 158 -19.86 3.39 -24.38
N ALA A 159 -18.54 3.21 -24.44
CA ALA A 159 -17.64 4.08 -25.19
C ALA A 159 -17.05 3.35 -26.40
N GLN A 160 -16.08 2.46 -26.18
CA GLN A 160 -15.37 1.73 -27.23
C GLN A 160 -15.08 0.30 -26.79
N PRO A 161 -15.01 -0.67 -27.71
CA PRO A 161 -14.60 -2.03 -27.36
C PRO A 161 -13.11 -2.06 -26.99
N THR A 162 -12.80 -2.86 -25.97
CA THR A 162 -11.45 -3.12 -25.47
C THR A 162 -11.31 -4.59 -25.07
N THR A 163 -10.23 -4.95 -24.37
CA THR A 163 -10.07 -6.27 -23.77
C THR A 163 -10.04 -6.19 -22.25
N LEU A 164 -10.47 -7.25 -21.56
CA LEU A 164 -10.37 -7.33 -20.11
C LEU A 164 -8.91 -7.19 -19.65
N ALA A 165 -7.96 -7.73 -20.42
CA ALA A 165 -6.54 -7.52 -20.14
C ALA A 165 -6.12 -6.06 -20.13
N HIS A 166 -6.55 -5.28 -21.12
CA HIS A 166 -6.24 -3.85 -21.17
C HIS A 166 -6.79 -3.11 -19.94
N HIS A 167 -8.01 -3.46 -19.49
CA HIS A 167 -8.62 -2.89 -18.30
C HIS A 167 -7.87 -3.29 -17.01
N LEU A 168 -7.55 -4.58 -16.84
CA LEU A 168 -6.80 -5.06 -15.67
C LEU A 168 -5.40 -4.45 -15.58
N CYS A 169 -4.73 -4.27 -16.72
CA CYS A 169 -3.43 -3.60 -16.79
C CYS A 169 -3.47 -2.12 -16.38
N ALA A 170 -4.63 -1.45 -16.51
CA ALA A 170 -4.78 -0.07 -16.03
C ALA A 170 -4.73 -0.01 -14.49
N HIS A 171 -5.35 -0.98 -13.80
CA HIS A 171 -5.24 -1.11 -12.35
C HIS A 171 -3.83 -1.53 -11.90
N GLU A 172 -3.23 -2.48 -12.61
CA GLU A 172 -1.84 -2.89 -12.35
C GLU A 172 -0.88 -1.71 -12.46
N SER A 173 -1.05 -0.84 -13.47
CA SER A 173 -0.26 0.37 -13.64
C SER A 173 -0.36 1.33 -12.45
N ALA A 174 -1.55 1.45 -11.86
CA ALA A 174 -1.76 2.30 -10.69
C ALA A 174 -1.03 1.72 -9.47
N LEU A 175 -1.13 0.41 -9.27
CA LEU A 175 -0.44 -0.31 -8.21
C LEU A 175 1.08 -0.32 -8.39
N GLY A 176 1.59 -0.29 -9.62
CA GLY A 176 3.02 -0.09 -9.88
C GLY A 176 3.53 1.23 -9.32
N ARG A 177 2.80 2.34 -9.56
CA ARG A 177 3.15 3.63 -8.95
C ARG A 177 2.98 3.63 -7.43
N ASP A 178 2.04 2.87 -6.90
CA ASP A 178 1.89 2.73 -5.45
C ASP A 178 3.06 1.94 -4.84
N PHE A 179 3.56 0.91 -5.53
CA PHE A 179 4.76 0.19 -5.16
C PHE A 179 5.98 1.13 -5.08
N ASP A 180 6.22 1.92 -6.13
CA ASP A 180 7.31 2.88 -6.18
C ASP A 180 7.25 3.87 -4.99
N ARG A 181 6.05 4.38 -4.67
CA ARG A 181 5.86 5.29 -3.53
C ARG A 181 6.14 4.63 -2.17
N VAL A 182 5.78 3.36 -2.00
CA VAL A 182 6.09 2.62 -0.75
C VAL A 182 7.60 2.43 -0.63
N GLN A 183 8.27 2.07 -1.72
CA GLN A 183 9.74 1.92 -1.76
C GLN A 183 10.46 3.25 -1.49
N ASP A 184 9.97 4.33 -2.08
CA ASP A 184 10.48 5.67 -1.82
C ASP A 184 10.34 6.02 -0.32
N ALA A 185 9.15 5.86 0.26
CA ALA A 185 8.91 6.15 1.68
C ALA A 185 9.76 5.29 2.61
N PHE A 186 9.97 4.01 2.26
CA PHE A 186 10.82 3.08 3.01
C PHE A 186 12.22 3.65 3.24
N SER A 187 12.84 4.27 2.23
CA SER A 187 14.19 4.84 2.35
C SER A 187 14.31 5.89 3.46
N ARG A 188 13.29 6.73 3.65
CA ARG A 188 13.25 7.77 4.69
C ARG A 188 12.84 7.23 6.05
N VAL A 189 12.04 6.15 6.08
CA VAL A 189 11.75 5.41 7.31
C VAL A 189 13.02 4.73 7.84
N ASN A 190 13.85 4.18 6.95
CA ASN A 190 15.05 3.39 7.26
C ASN A 190 16.28 4.22 7.67
N LEU A 191 16.08 5.29 8.46
CA LEU A 191 17.13 6.10 9.08
C LEU A 191 17.07 6.01 10.60
N CYS A 192 18.21 5.76 11.25
CA CYS A 192 18.32 5.52 12.68
C CYS A 192 18.36 6.83 13.49
N PRO A 193 17.41 7.07 14.43
CA PRO A 193 17.47 8.21 15.34
C PRO A 193 18.34 7.97 16.58
N LEU A 194 18.62 6.70 16.93
CA LEU A 194 19.23 6.32 18.21
C LEU A 194 20.58 7.02 18.47
N GLY A 195 20.78 7.45 19.71
CA GLY A 195 21.91 8.27 20.16
C GLY A 195 21.65 9.78 20.10
N ALA A 196 20.45 10.20 19.69
CA ALA A 196 19.99 11.58 19.86
C ALA A 196 19.67 11.91 21.34
N ALA A 197 19.50 10.87 22.17
CA ALA A 197 19.06 10.96 23.55
C ALA A 197 17.80 11.84 23.65
N ALA A 198 17.76 12.79 24.58
CA ALA A 198 16.57 13.62 24.75
C ALA A 198 16.28 14.53 23.55
N PHE A 199 17.32 15.12 22.94
CA PHE A 199 17.27 16.01 21.77
C PHE A 199 18.64 16.61 21.42
N ALA A 200 19.64 16.54 22.32
CA ALA A 200 20.93 17.23 22.20
C ALA A 200 22.12 16.27 22.21
N SER A 201 21.91 15.02 21.81
CA SER A 201 22.90 13.94 21.98
C SER A 201 23.24 13.76 23.47
N THR A 202 24.40 13.21 23.75
CA THR A 202 24.87 12.83 25.08
C THR A 202 26.36 13.09 25.24
N GLY A 203 26.82 13.22 26.50
CA GLY A 203 28.24 13.30 26.84
C GLY A 203 28.95 11.95 26.86
N PHE A 204 28.21 10.83 26.74
CA PHE A 204 28.80 9.51 26.58
C PHE A 204 29.40 9.33 25.18
N ASN A 205 30.52 8.62 25.08
CA ASN A 205 31.15 8.29 23.81
C ASN A 205 30.41 7.14 23.11
N LEU A 206 29.19 7.39 22.64
CA LEU A 206 28.39 6.38 21.94
C LEU A 206 28.88 6.17 20.50
N ASN A 207 28.80 4.92 20.01
CA ASN A 207 28.98 4.61 18.60
C ASN A 207 27.62 4.46 17.90
N ARG A 208 27.06 5.56 17.39
CA ARG A 208 25.77 5.56 16.66
C ARG A 208 25.79 4.71 15.40
N LYS A 209 26.93 4.63 14.71
CA LYS A 209 27.08 3.80 13.52
C LYS A 209 26.94 2.32 13.86
N ARG A 210 27.45 1.90 15.03
CA ARG A 210 27.30 0.53 15.50
C ARG A 210 25.84 0.15 15.73
N THR A 211 25.07 0.98 16.42
CA THR A 211 23.63 0.69 16.62
C THR A 211 22.85 0.73 15.31
N GLN A 212 23.18 1.67 14.41
CA GLN A 212 22.61 1.69 13.05
C GLN A 212 22.84 0.37 12.31
N GLU A 213 24.09 -0.12 12.27
CA GLU A 213 24.45 -1.38 11.61
C GLU A 213 23.75 -2.59 12.23
N LEU A 214 23.75 -2.68 13.57
CA LEU A 214 23.10 -3.77 14.31
C LEU A 214 21.57 -3.82 14.09
N LEU A 215 20.95 -2.67 13.87
CA LEU A 215 19.51 -2.54 13.65
C LEU A 215 19.12 -2.56 12.15
N GLY A 216 20.10 -2.68 11.26
CA GLY A 216 19.88 -2.75 9.80
C GLY A 216 19.39 -1.45 9.17
N PHE A 217 19.62 -0.31 9.82
CA PHE A 217 19.31 0.99 9.23
C PHE A 217 20.33 1.36 8.15
N GLU A 218 19.87 2.01 7.09
CA GLU A 218 20.74 2.42 5.97
C GLU A 218 21.60 3.65 6.31
N GLY A 219 21.11 4.50 7.21
CA GLY A 219 21.82 5.69 7.64
C GLY A 219 21.36 6.22 9.00
N LEU A 220 21.94 7.33 9.41
CA LEU A 220 21.58 8.04 10.65
C LEU A 220 20.70 9.25 10.32
N LEU A 221 19.80 9.59 11.24
CA LEU A 221 19.33 10.98 11.33
C LEU A 221 20.44 11.82 11.96
N GLU A 222 20.93 12.80 11.20
CA GLU A 222 22.15 13.52 11.55
C GLU A 222 21.94 14.48 12.73
N ASN A 223 20.81 15.19 12.75
CA ASN A 223 20.50 16.16 13.79
C ASN A 223 19.68 15.53 14.92
N SER A 224 20.16 15.65 16.17
CA SER A 224 19.52 15.04 17.34
C SER A 224 18.16 15.65 17.71
N MET A 225 17.93 16.93 17.42
CA MET A 225 16.63 17.57 17.65
C MET A 225 15.61 17.06 16.63
N ASP A 226 16.01 16.98 15.37
CA ASP A 226 15.18 16.40 14.31
C ASP A 226 14.84 14.93 14.59
N ALA A 227 15.85 14.12 14.95
CA ALA A 227 15.71 12.69 15.20
C ALA A 227 14.61 12.31 16.21
N VAL A 228 14.38 13.16 17.21
CA VAL A 228 13.33 12.93 18.22
C VAL A 228 12.00 13.61 17.89
N SER A 229 12.01 14.68 17.09
CA SER A 229 10.85 15.54 16.86
C SER A 229 10.10 15.21 15.57
N SER A 230 10.80 14.71 14.54
CA SER A 230 10.21 14.49 13.23
C SER A 230 9.20 13.34 13.21
N ARG A 231 8.07 13.57 12.55
CA ARG A 231 7.04 12.57 12.21
C ARG A 231 6.56 12.72 10.76
N ASP A 232 7.34 13.41 9.94
CA ASP A 232 7.09 13.58 8.50
C ASP A 232 7.01 12.23 7.77
N PHE A 233 7.84 11.26 8.17
CA PHE A 233 7.81 9.90 7.65
C PHE A 233 6.47 9.18 7.91
N LEU A 234 5.77 9.48 9.03
CA LEU A 234 4.42 8.96 9.28
C LEU A 234 3.40 9.60 8.34
N ILE A 235 3.49 10.92 8.15
CA ILE A 235 2.61 11.67 7.25
C ILE A 235 2.80 11.19 5.81
N GLU A 236 4.05 11.00 5.39
CA GLU A 236 4.39 10.45 4.08
C GLU A 236 3.79 9.06 3.89
N CYS A 237 4.01 8.14 4.83
CA CYS A 237 3.43 6.79 4.76
C CYS A 237 1.89 6.84 4.69
N ALA A 238 1.24 7.66 5.52
CA ALA A 238 -0.22 7.82 5.47
C ALA A 238 -0.73 8.40 4.15
N SER A 239 0.05 9.27 3.50
CA SER A 239 -0.24 9.77 2.14
C SER A 239 -0.13 8.67 1.09
N VAL A 240 0.93 7.86 1.15
CA VAL A 240 1.11 6.69 0.27
C VAL A 240 -0.04 5.70 0.44
N PHE A 241 -0.38 5.38 1.69
CA PHE A 241 -1.51 4.51 2.06
C PHE A 241 -2.85 5.04 1.54
N SER A 242 -3.08 6.34 1.61
CA SER A 242 -4.29 6.98 1.10
C SER A 242 -4.41 6.83 -0.43
N ASN A 243 -3.31 7.05 -1.16
CA ASN A 243 -3.29 6.87 -2.61
C ASN A 243 -3.59 5.42 -3.01
N LEU A 244 -2.95 4.46 -2.34
CA LEU A 244 -3.19 3.04 -2.57
C LEU A 244 -4.66 2.67 -2.30
N MET A 245 -5.22 3.09 -1.17
CA MET A 245 -6.63 2.80 -0.84
C MET A 245 -7.63 3.47 -1.77
N ILE A 246 -7.30 4.61 -2.38
CA ILE A 246 -8.12 5.24 -3.43
C ILE A 246 -8.07 4.40 -4.71
N ASN A 247 -6.91 3.87 -5.09
CA ASN A 247 -6.81 2.98 -6.25
C ASN A 247 -7.55 1.65 -6.01
N LEU A 248 -7.43 1.07 -4.82
CA LEU A 248 -8.18 -0.13 -4.44
C LEU A 248 -9.69 0.12 -4.38
N SER A 249 -10.14 1.31 -3.94
CA SER A 249 -11.58 1.62 -3.91
C SER A 249 -12.18 1.73 -5.30
N ARG A 250 -11.42 2.22 -6.30
CA ARG A 250 -11.85 2.23 -7.70
C ARG A 250 -12.03 0.82 -8.25
N MET A 251 -11.10 -0.08 -7.96
CA MET A 251 -11.26 -1.49 -8.33
C MET A 251 -12.45 -2.14 -7.60
N ALA A 252 -12.62 -1.83 -6.32
CA ALA A 252 -13.75 -2.34 -5.54
C ALA A 252 -15.10 -1.86 -6.09
N GLU A 253 -15.20 -0.60 -6.52
CA GLU A 253 -16.39 -0.06 -7.20
C GLU A 253 -16.72 -0.89 -8.45
N GLU A 254 -15.72 -1.18 -9.27
CA GLU A 254 -15.90 -1.99 -10.48
C GLU A 254 -16.31 -3.42 -10.14
N LEU A 255 -15.74 -4.05 -9.11
CA LEU A 255 -16.17 -5.38 -8.67
C LEU A 255 -17.63 -5.38 -8.21
N VAL A 256 -18.08 -4.34 -7.50
CA VAL A 256 -19.49 -4.17 -7.09
C VAL A 256 -20.39 -4.03 -8.32
N ILE A 257 -20.02 -3.15 -9.27
CA ILE A 257 -20.81 -2.92 -10.48
C ILE A 257 -20.84 -4.19 -11.36
N TRP A 258 -19.68 -4.80 -11.62
CA TRP A 258 -19.55 -5.96 -12.52
C TRP A 258 -20.23 -7.21 -12.00
N SER A 259 -20.37 -7.35 -10.67
CA SER A 259 -21.08 -8.48 -10.04
C SER A 259 -22.57 -8.24 -9.85
N SER A 260 -23.09 -7.07 -10.22
CA SER A 260 -24.53 -6.80 -10.23
C SER A 260 -25.27 -7.69 -11.24
N SER A 261 -26.56 -7.90 -11.01
CA SER A 261 -27.43 -8.66 -11.93
C SER A 261 -27.52 -8.02 -13.31
N GLU A 262 -27.41 -6.70 -13.39
CA GLU A 262 -27.56 -5.89 -14.59
C GLU A 262 -26.33 -5.97 -15.50
N PHE A 263 -25.12 -6.01 -14.91
CA PHE A 263 -23.88 -6.15 -15.67
C PHE A 263 -23.48 -7.62 -15.84
N ASN A 264 -23.47 -8.40 -14.75
CA ASN A 264 -23.12 -9.82 -14.74
C ASN A 264 -21.81 -10.14 -15.50
N PHE A 265 -20.82 -9.26 -15.42
CA PHE A 265 -19.52 -9.43 -16.07
C PHE A 265 -18.63 -10.41 -15.32
N ILE A 266 -18.79 -10.44 -13.99
CA ILE A 266 -18.05 -11.34 -13.11
C ILE A 266 -18.97 -11.92 -12.03
N GLU A 267 -18.59 -13.07 -11.49
CA GLU A 267 -19.11 -13.63 -10.26
C GLU A 267 -17.98 -13.65 -9.21
N LEU A 268 -18.20 -13.03 -8.05
CA LEU A 268 -17.25 -13.13 -6.94
C LEU A 268 -17.24 -14.55 -6.36
N ASP A 269 -16.11 -15.00 -5.82
CA ASP A 269 -16.06 -16.25 -5.08
C ASP A 269 -16.86 -16.15 -3.76
N ASP A 270 -17.46 -17.26 -3.33
CA ASP A 270 -18.28 -17.31 -2.10
C ASP A 270 -17.50 -16.86 -0.87
N MET A 271 -16.19 -17.07 -0.83
CA MET A 271 -15.31 -16.63 0.26
C MET A 271 -15.30 -15.10 0.44
N TYR A 272 -15.56 -14.33 -0.62
CA TYR A 272 -15.51 -12.87 -0.60
C TYR A 272 -16.88 -12.22 -0.73
N ALA A 273 -17.95 -13.02 -0.77
CA ALA A 273 -19.32 -12.54 -0.84
C ALA A 273 -20.08 -12.93 0.44
N SER A 274 -21.20 -12.25 0.68
CA SER A 274 -22.15 -12.65 1.72
C SER A 274 -23.50 -13.01 1.10
N THR A 275 -24.39 -13.60 1.90
CA THR A 275 -25.79 -13.77 1.52
C THR A 275 -26.71 -12.96 2.44
N SER A 276 -27.92 -12.71 1.98
CA SER A 276 -28.96 -12.07 2.78
C SER A 276 -29.66 -13.08 3.68
N SER A 277 -29.95 -12.70 4.93
CA SER A 277 -30.73 -13.53 5.85
C SER A 277 -32.18 -13.74 5.41
N ILE A 278 -32.72 -12.90 4.52
CA ILE A 278 -34.11 -12.94 4.04
C ILE A 278 -34.24 -13.32 2.55
N MET A 279 -33.21 -13.06 1.73
CA MET A 279 -33.24 -13.27 0.29
C MET A 279 -32.19 -14.33 -0.13
N PRO A 280 -32.59 -15.60 -0.31
CA PRO A 280 -31.66 -16.71 -0.51
C PRO A 280 -30.89 -16.65 -1.83
N GLN A 281 -31.39 -15.92 -2.83
CA GLN A 281 -30.73 -15.71 -4.12
C GLN A 281 -29.64 -14.63 -4.09
N LYS A 282 -29.55 -13.85 -3.00
CA LYS A 282 -28.68 -12.66 -2.97
C LYS A 282 -27.24 -13.06 -2.64
N LYS A 283 -26.32 -12.65 -3.52
CA LYS A 283 -24.87 -12.73 -3.33
C LYS A 283 -24.32 -11.30 -3.30
N ASN A 284 -24.01 -10.80 -2.11
CA ASN A 284 -23.60 -9.40 -1.93
C ASN A 284 -22.08 -9.25 -2.04
N PRO A 285 -21.60 -8.18 -2.70
CA PRO A 285 -20.17 -7.85 -2.76
C PRO A 285 -19.68 -7.11 -1.50
N ASP A 286 -20.15 -7.50 -0.31
CA ASP A 286 -19.88 -6.80 0.97
C ASP A 286 -18.39 -6.53 1.20
N THR A 287 -17.52 -7.46 0.78
CA THR A 287 -16.08 -7.33 0.94
C THR A 287 -15.54 -6.15 0.12
N ALA A 288 -16.02 -5.96 -1.11
CA ALA A 288 -15.68 -4.82 -1.95
C ALA A 288 -16.33 -3.52 -1.45
N GLU A 289 -17.54 -3.58 -0.92
CA GLU A 289 -18.20 -2.41 -0.30
C GLU A 289 -17.44 -1.92 0.95
N LEU A 290 -17.06 -2.84 1.83
CA LEU A 290 -16.25 -2.55 3.02
C LEU A 290 -14.85 -2.05 2.64
N MET A 291 -14.26 -2.55 1.56
CA MET A 291 -13.01 -2.03 1.01
C MET A 291 -13.11 -0.53 0.70
N ARG A 292 -14.17 -0.13 0.00
CA ARG A 292 -14.44 1.27 -0.35
C ARG A 292 -14.65 2.13 0.90
N GLY A 293 -15.34 1.60 1.92
CA GLY A 293 -15.49 2.27 3.22
C GLY A 293 -14.16 2.41 3.98
N LYS A 294 -13.30 1.39 3.93
CA LYS A 294 -11.99 1.36 4.60
C LYS A 294 -11.01 2.39 4.05
N THR A 295 -11.21 2.91 2.84
CA THR A 295 -10.44 4.07 2.33
C THR A 295 -10.52 5.27 3.26
N GLY A 296 -11.66 5.48 3.94
CA GLY A 296 -11.83 6.55 4.93
C GLY A 296 -10.90 6.44 6.14
N VAL A 297 -10.45 5.22 6.49
CA VAL A 297 -9.51 5.01 7.61
C VAL A 297 -8.14 5.61 7.29
N SER A 298 -7.59 5.30 6.12
CA SER A 298 -6.26 5.81 5.71
C SER A 298 -6.27 7.32 5.46
N VAL A 299 -7.33 7.83 4.81
CA VAL A 299 -7.48 9.28 4.59
C VAL A 299 -7.67 10.02 5.93
N GLY A 300 -8.44 9.44 6.85
CA GLY A 300 -8.61 9.98 8.20
C GLY A 300 -7.29 10.02 8.98
N ALA A 301 -6.51 8.93 8.93
CA ALA A 301 -5.19 8.87 9.57
C ALA A 301 -4.25 9.95 9.03
N LEU A 302 -4.22 10.19 7.72
CA LEU A 302 -3.43 11.27 7.12
C LEU A 302 -3.84 12.65 7.67
N MET A 303 -5.15 12.93 7.73
CA MET A 303 -5.64 14.22 8.24
C MET A 303 -5.34 14.40 9.73
N SER A 304 -5.47 13.34 10.54
CA SER A 304 -5.06 13.35 11.95
C SER A 304 -3.57 13.65 12.09
N LEU A 305 -2.70 12.93 11.37
CA LEU A 305 -1.24 13.09 11.44
C LEU A 305 -0.81 14.51 11.04
N LEU A 306 -1.35 15.04 9.95
CA LEU A 306 -1.11 16.42 9.52
C LEU A 306 -1.51 17.43 10.60
N THR A 307 -2.66 17.22 11.24
CA THR A 307 -3.20 18.16 12.23
C THR A 307 -2.47 18.08 13.56
N ILE A 308 -2.12 16.89 14.02
CA ILE A 308 -1.33 16.64 15.23
C ILE A 308 0.05 17.29 15.12
N CYS A 309 0.73 17.12 13.97
CA CYS A 309 2.09 17.62 13.80
C CYS A 309 2.15 19.13 13.52
N LYS A 310 1.03 19.75 13.11
CA LYS A 310 1.01 21.14 12.64
C LYS A 310 1.26 22.12 13.80
N GLY A 311 2.39 22.82 13.72
CA GLY A 311 2.72 23.96 14.59
C GLY A 311 3.31 23.58 15.95
N LEU A 312 3.73 22.32 16.13
CA LEU A 312 4.46 21.90 17.33
C LEU A 312 5.84 22.60 17.37
N PRO A 313 6.26 23.16 18.52
CA PRO A 313 7.60 23.72 18.67
C PRO A 313 8.65 22.60 18.74
N LEU A 314 9.89 22.85 18.32
CA LEU A 314 10.98 21.92 18.61
C LEU A 314 11.27 21.87 20.12
N SER A 315 11.67 20.72 20.70
CA SER A 315 11.95 19.43 20.03
C SER A 315 10.79 18.42 20.23
N TYR A 316 10.98 17.39 21.06
CA TYR A 316 9.93 16.39 21.34
C TYR A 316 8.82 17.00 22.21
N ASN A 317 7.57 16.77 21.82
CA ASN A 317 6.37 17.09 22.60
C ASN A 317 5.50 15.83 22.71
N ARG A 318 4.78 15.69 23.83
CA ARG A 318 3.95 14.50 24.08
C ARG A 318 2.76 14.38 23.12
N ASP A 319 2.39 15.46 22.43
CA ASP A 319 1.46 15.46 21.29
C ASP A 319 1.81 14.39 20.24
N LEU A 320 3.10 14.11 20.05
CA LEU A 320 3.58 13.09 19.10
C LEU A 320 3.16 11.67 19.47
N GLN A 321 2.74 11.41 20.72
CA GLN A 321 2.18 10.13 21.16
C GLN A 321 0.88 9.81 20.42
N GLU A 322 0.06 10.83 20.10
CA GLU A 322 -1.21 10.69 19.39
C GLU A 322 -1.03 10.36 17.90
N ALA A 323 0.17 10.53 17.34
CA ALA A 323 0.45 10.19 15.95
C ALA A 323 0.47 8.66 15.73
N THR A 324 0.98 7.91 16.70
CA THR A 324 1.27 6.47 16.59
C THR A 324 0.02 5.59 16.39
N PRO A 325 -1.09 5.75 17.13
CA PRO A 325 -2.30 4.95 16.90
C PRO A 325 -2.89 5.13 15.48
N ASN A 326 -2.79 6.35 14.93
CA ASN A 326 -3.34 6.67 13.61
C ASN A 326 -2.59 5.91 12.49
N ILE A 327 -1.26 5.82 12.57
CA ILE A 327 -0.48 5.11 11.55
C ILE A 327 -0.72 3.59 11.62
N TRP A 328 -0.76 3.00 12.82
CA TRP A 328 -0.98 1.55 12.98
C TRP A 328 -2.32 1.09 12.44
N ARG A 329 -3.38 1.84 12.77
CA ARG A 329 -4.71 1.57 12.23
C ARG A 329 -4.75 1.63 10.70
N SER A 330 -4.00 2.56 10.09
CA SER A 330 -3.89 2.66 8.64
C SER A 330 -3.11 1.49 8.06
N VAL A 331 -1.93 1.16 8.61
CA VAL A 331 -1.09 0.03 8.17
C VAL A 331 -1.89 -1.28 8.15
N GLU A 332 -2.55 -1.61 9.26
CA GLU A 332 -3.36 -2.82 9.38
C GLU A 332 -4.43 -2.89 8.30
N THR A 333 -5.16 -1.78 8.13
CA THR A 333 -6.25 -1.68 7.16
C THR A 333 -5.75 -1.83 5.73
N VAL A 334 -4.66 -1.14 5.36
CA VAL A 334 -4.10 -1.14 4.00
C VAL A 334 -3.57 -2.52 3.63
N ARG A 335 -2.74 -3.12 4.49
CA ARG A 335 -2.16 -4.43 4.22
C ARG A 335 -3.22 -5.51 4.08
N ALA A 336 -4.20 -5.53 4.99
CA ALA A 336 -5.35 -6.42 4.88
C ALA A 336 -6.13 -6.20 3.57
N SER A 337 -6.32 -4.93 3.19
CA SER A 337 -7.03 -4.54 1.98
C SER A 337 -6.38 -5.06 0.70
N VAL A 338 -5.06 -4.92 0.57
CA VAL A 338 -4.29 -5.45 -0.58
C VAL A 338 -4.42 -6.98 -0.67
N ARG A 339 -4.27 -7.69 0.46
CA ARG A 339 -4.40 -9.16 0.51
C ARG A 339 -5.80 -9.63 0.09
N VAL A 340 -6.84 -8.94 0.55
CA VAL A 340 -8.24 -9.27 0.27
C VAL A 340 -8.58 -9.02 -1.21
N VAL A 341 -8.18 -7.87 -1.78
CA VAL A 341 -8.40 -7.57 -3.21
C VAL A 341 -7.69 -8.59 -4.10
N LYS A 342 -6.44 -8.97 -3.76
CA LYS A 342 -5.73 -10.04 -4.46
C LYS A 342 -6.54 -11.33 -4.48
N GLY A 343 -7.12 -11.69 -3.34
CA GLY A 343 -8.02 -12.82 -3.19
C GLY A 343 -9.21 -12.75 -4.14
N MET A 344 -9.99 -11.66 -4.05
CA MET A 344 -11.18 -11.42 -4.88
C MET A 344 -10.87 -11.53 -6.38
N VAL A 345 -9.83 -10.83 -6.85
CA VAL A 345 -9.47 -10.81 -8.27
C VAL A 345 -8.92 -12.15 -8.74
N LYS A 346 -8.19 -12.87 -7.89
CA LYS A 346 -7.66 -14.20 -8.24
C LYS A 346 -8.76 -15.23 -8.45
N THR A 347 -9.82 -15.18 -7.65
CA THR A 347 -10.84 -16.22 -7.60
C THR A 347 -12.14 -15.85 -8.32
N MET A 348 -12.35 -14.57 -8.69
CA MET A 348 -13.54 -14.18 -9.44
C MET A 348 -13.65 -14.96 -10.76
N LYS A 349 -14.87 -15.33 -11.11
CA LYS A 349 -15.18 -15.93 -12.40
C LYS A 349 -15.58 -14.82 -13.35
N VAL A 350 -14.93 -14.77 -14.50
CA VAL A 350 -15.29 -13.86 -15.59
C VAL A 350 -16.36 -14.54 -16.45
N HIS A 351 -17.28 -13.75 -17.02
CA HIS A 351 -18.26 -14.20 -18.02
C HIS A 351 -17.91 -13.63 -19.42
N PRO A 352 -16.99 -14.26 -20.19
CA PRO A 352 -16.54 -13.74 -21.48
C PRO A 352 -17.66 -13.53 -22.48
N ASP A 353 -18.67 -14.41 -22.49
CA ASP A 353 -19.79 -14.33 -23.43
C ASP A 353 -20.66 -13.08 -23.17
N VAL A 354 -20.86 -12.72 -21.89
CA VAL A 354 -21.59 -11.50 -21.48
C VAL A 354 -20.80 -10.27 -21.88
N LEU A 355 -19.50 -10.24 -21.58
CA LEU A 355 -18.63 -9.13 -21.96
C LEU A 355 -18.56 -8.95 -23.49
N ALA A 356 -18.50 -10.04 -24.26
CA ALA A 356 -18.51 -9.99 -25.71
C ALA A 356 -19.84 -9.47 -26.26
N ALA A 357 -20.98 -9.89 -25.67
CA ALA A 357 -22.30 -9.41 -26.04
C ALA A 357 -22.47 -7.91 -25.76
N GLU A 358 -22.01 -7.40 -24.61
CA GLU A 358 -22.10 -5.97 -24.31
C GLU A 358 -21.11 -5.12 -25.12
N SER A 359 -20.02 -5.71 -25.62
CA SER A 359 -19.05 -5.01 -26.48
C SER A 359 -19.63 -4.56 -27.83
N ILE A 360 -20.80 -5.07 -28.24
CA ILE A 360 -21.53 -4.63 -29.45
C ILE A 360 -22.78 -3.79 -29.13
N THR A 361 -23.16 -3.67 -27.85
CA THR A 361 -24.30 -2.87 -27.40
C THR A 361 -23.98 -1.37 -27.51
N GLY A 362 -25.00 -0.53 -27.75
CA GLY A 362 -24.84 0.93 -27.64
C GLY A 362 -23.98 1.59 -28.72
N PHE A 363 -23.75 0.92 -29.85
CA PHE A 363 -22.98 1.45 -30.98
C PHE A 363 -21.53 1.84 -30.60
N THR A 364 -20.89 1.03 -29.76
CA THR A 364 -19.49 1.15 -29.29
C THR A 364 -18.44 1.28 -30.41
N THR A 365 -18.77 0.85 -31.63
CA THR A 365 -17.90 0.92 -32.81
C THR A 365 -18.09 2.21 -33.63
N ALA A 366 -18.94 3.14 -33.20
CA ALA A 366 -19.24 4.39 -33.89
C ALA A 366 -18.00 5.22 -34.21
N THR A 367 -17.06 5.32 -33.26
CA THR A 367 -15.84 6.11 -33.47
C THR A 367 -14.99 5.52 -34.59
N GLU A 368 -14.79 4.20 -34.61
CA GLU A 368 -14.01 3.57 -35.67
C GLU A 368 -14.71 3.63 -37.03
N LEU A 369 -16.05 3.62 -37.05
CA LEU A 369 -16.81 3.86 -38.28
C LEU A 369 -16.53 5.27 -38.82
N ALA A 370 -16.57 6.29 -37.96
CA ALA A 370 -16.22 7.66 -38.36
C ALA A 370 -14.77 7.77 -38.82
N ASP A 371 -13.83 7.18 -38.09
CA ASP A 371 -12.41 7.16 -38.45
C ASP A 371 -12.17 6.44 -39.78
N THR A 372 -12.93 5.37 -40.06
CA THR A 372 -12.89 4.66 -41.34
C THR A 372 -13.36 5.56 -42.47
N PHE A 373 -14.44 6.33 -42.28
CA PHE A 373 -14.88 7.29 -43.31
C PHE A 373 -13.79 8.32 -43.61
N VAL A 374 -13.16 8.86 -42.57
CA VAL A 374 -12.05 9.83 -42.72
C VAL A 374 -10.88 9.21 -43.47
N ARG A 375 -10.39 8.05 -43.04
CA ARG A 375 -9.20 7.41 -43.62
C ARG A 375 -9.40 6.99 -45.08
N GLU A 376 -10.54 6.39 -45.39
CA GLU A 376 -10.76 5.79 -46.72
C GLU A 376 -11.27 6.80 -47.76
N THR A 377 -11.96 7.87 -47.32
CA THR A 377 -12.59 8.84 -48.24
C THR A 377 -11.99 10.25 -48.17
N GLY A 378 -11.15 10.55 -47.16
CA GLY A 378 -10.50 11.84 -46.98
C GLY A 378 -11.39 12.97 -46.45
N ILE A 379 -12.64 12.69 -46.09
CA ILE A 379 -13.54 13.71 -45.53
C ILE A 379 -13.08 14.17 -44.13
N PRO A 380 -13.39 15.41 -43.71
CA PRO A 380 -13.09 15.86 -42.36
C PRO A 380 -13.83 15.04 -41.29
N PHE A 381 -13.17 14.81 -40.14
CA PHE A 381 -13.76 14.04 -39.03
C PHE A 381 -15.11 14.58 -38.55
N ARG A 382 -15.31 15.90 -38.50
CA ARG A 382 -16.60 16.49 -38.10
C ARG A 382 -17.73 16.10 -39.06
N THR A 383 -17.43 15.99 -40.35
CA THR A 383 -18.38 15.52 -41.37
C THR A 383 -18.70 14.05 -41.16
N ALA A 384 -17.67 13.20 -41.01
CA ALA A 384 -17.83 11.78 -40.71
C ALA A 384 -18.65 11.55 -39.42
N HIS A 385 -18.36 12.29 -38.37
CA HIS A 385 -19.07 12.24 -37.09
C HIS A 385 -20.54 12.65 -37.23
N GLN A 386 -20.87 13.65 -38.05
CA GLN A 386 -22.27 14.01 -38.32
C GLN A 386 -23.02 12.89 -39.02
N ILE A 387 -22.41 12.25 -40.04
CA ILE A 387 -22.98 11.09 -40.74
C ILE A 387 -23.23 9.95 -39.74
N VAL A 388 -22.22 9.58 -38.95
CA VAL A 388 -22.35 8.52 -37.93
C VAL A 388 -23.39 8.89 -36.86
N GLY A 389 -23.47 10.16 -36.47
CA GLY A 389 -24.48 10.66 -35.52
C GLY A 389 -25.91 10.58 -36.04
N MET A 390 -26.13 10.66 -37.36
CA MET A 390 -27.44 10.38 -37.97
C MET A 390 -27.76 8.88 -37.88
N LEU A 391 -26.79 8.03 -38.22
CA LEU A 391 -26.94 6.56 -38.17
C LEU A 391 -27.22 6.04 -36.76
N ALA A 392 -26.57 6.62 -35.74
CA ALA A 392 -26.73 6.22 -34.34
C ALA A 392 -28.17 6.39 -33.82
N LYS A 393 -28.98 7.28 -34.42
CA LYS A 393 -30.38 7.49 -34.01
C LYS A 393 -31.29 6.34 -34.40
N GLU A 394 -30.93 5.58 -35.42
CA GLU A 394 -31.81 4.55 -36.00
C GLU A 394 -31.81 3.23 -35.22
N ARG A 395 -30.97 3.09 -34.18
CA ARG A 395 -30.84 1.90 -33.30
C ARG A 395 -30.61 0.55 -34.02
N GLU A 396 -30.31 0.58 -35.32
CA GLU A 396 -30.00 -0.58 -36.16
C GLU A 396 -28.54 -0.55 -36.62
N LYS A 397 -28.01 -1.70 -37.04
CA LYS A 397 -26.69 -1.75 -37.67
C LYS A 397 -26.73 -1.00 -39.00
N PRO A 398 -25.84 -0.03 -39.25
CA PRO A 398 -25.88 0.75 -40.49
C PRO A 398 -25.49 -0.12 -41.69
N THR A 399 -26.31 -0.08 -42.73
CA THR A 399 -26.02 -0.68 -44.05
C THR A 399 -25.33 0.33 -44.94
N MET A 400 -24.68 -0.13 -46.02
CA MET A 400 -24.02 0.76 -46.98
C MET A 400 -24.99 1.79 -47.58
N GLU A 401 -26.22 1.36 -47.92
CA GLU A 401 -27.28 2.23 -48.44
C GLU A 401 -27.65 3.35 -47.45
N LYS A 402 -27.77 3.03 -46.16
CA LYS A 402 -28.04 4.04 -45.12
C LYS A 402 -26.87 4.99 -44.92
N ILE A 403 -25.64 4.47 -44.98
CA ILE A 403 -24.42 5.29 -44.89
C ILE A 403 -24.38 6.29 -46.04
N ASP A 404 -24.60 5.84 -47.27
CA ASP A 404 -24.62 6.72 -48.45
C ASP A 404 -25.79 7.70 -48.40
N SER A 405 -26.97 7.29 -47.92
CA SER A 405 -28.11 8.20 -47.73
C SER A 405 -27.81 9.30 -46.72
N ALA A 406 -27.17 8.97 -45.60
CA ALA A 406 -26.76 9.95 -44.60
C ALA A 406 -25.63 10.85 -45.13
N ALA A 407 -24.71 10.30 -45.92
CA ALA A 407 -23.65 11.06 -46.56
C ALA A 407 -24.19 12.05 -47.61
N GLU A 408 -25.17 11.65 -48.41
CA GLU A 408 -25.81 12.55 -49.39
C GLU A 408 -26.46 13.76 -48.70
N VAL A 409 -27.08 13.56 -47.53
CA VAL A 409 -27.69 14.64 -46.74
C VAL A 409 -26.63 15.61 -46.18
N VAL A 410 -25.48 15.11 -45.74
CA VAL A 410 -24.45 15.91 -45.05
C VAL A 410 -23.43 16.52 -46.02
N LEU A 411 -23.05 15.79 -47.07
CA LEU A 411 -21.96 16.09 -47.99
C LEU A 411 -22.45 16.38 -49.42
N GLY A 412 -23.64 15.92 -49.80
CA GLY A 412 -24.14 16.03 -51.17
C GLY A 412 -23.52 15.03 -52.15
N GLU A 413 -22.85 14.00 -51.65
CA GLU A 413 -22.35 12.86 -52.43
C GLU A 413 -22.22 11.62 -51.52
N SER A 414 -22.29 10.43 -52.12
CA SER A 414 -22.13 9.15 -51.43
C SER A 414 -20.69 8.91 -50.96
N LEU A 415 -20.50 8.12 -49.88
CA LEU A 415 -19.16 7.69 -49.48
C LEU A 415 -18.65 6.54 -50.36
N SER A 416 -19.55 5.72 -50.91
CA SER A 416 -19.19 4.68 -51.90
C SER A 416 -18.51 5.27 -53.14
N SER A 417 -18.99 6.40 -53.66
CA SER A 417 -18.33 7.09 -54.79
C SER A 417 -16.93 7.64 -54.44
N LYS A 418 -16.61 7.77 -53.15
CA LYS A 418 -15.27 8.12 -52.65
C LYS A 418 -14.41 6.92 -52.26
N GLY A 419 -14.83 5.70 -52.60
CA GLY A 419 -14.04 4.49 -52.38
C GLY A 419 -14.34 3.72 -51.09
N LEU A 420 -15.34 4.14 -50.29
CA LEU A 420 -15.78 3.34 -49.15
C LEU A 420 -16.45 2.04 -49.63
N THR A 421 -16.06 0.91 -49.05
CA THR A 421 -16.62 -0.41 -49.40
C THR A 421 -17.40 -1.03 -48.25
N GLU A 422 -18.32 -1.95 -48.58
CA GLU A 422 -19.09 -2.70 -47.58
C GLU A 422 -18.18 -3.52 -46.64
N ASN A 423 -17.07 -4.07 -47.16
CA ASN A 423 -16.09 -4.78 -46.34
C ASN A 423 -15.43 -3.87 -45.29
N MET A 424 -15.07 -2.63 -45.67
CA MET A 424 -14.49 -1.65 -44.73
C MET A 424 -15.49 -1.30 -43.62
N VAL A 425 -16.77 -1.10 -43.96
CA VAL A 425 -17.84 -0.85 -42.98
C VAL A 425 -18.02 -2.06 -42.04
N ARG A 426 -18.08 -3.27 -42.60
CA ARG A 426 -18.22 -4.50 -41.79
C ARG A 426 -17.06 -4.67 -40.81
N GLU A 427 -15.83 -4.37 -41.24
CA GLU A 427 -14.67 -4.38 -40.35
C GLU A 427 -14.72 -3.27 -39.29
N ALA A 428 -15.12 -2.06 -39.67
CA ALA A 428 -15.27 -0.95 -38.74
C ALA A 428 -16.36 -1.19 -37.68
N LEU A 429 -17.39 -1.98 -37.98
CA LEU A 429 -18.44 -2.37 -37.05
C LEU A 429 -18.10 -3.61 -36.21
N ASN A 430 -16.98 -4.29 -36.49
CA ASN A 430 -16.55 -5.47 -35.74
C ASN A 430 -15.63 -5.06 -34.56
N PRO A 431 -15.98 -5.40 -33.30
CA PRO A 431 -15.17 -5.05 -32.12
C PRO A 431 -13.74 -5.57 -32.13
N GLU A 432 -13.51 -6.78 -32.63
CA GLU A 432 -12.16 -7.37 -32.67
C GLU A 432 -11.28 -6.62 -33.68
N SER A 433 -11.83 -6.30 -34.85
CA SER A 433 -11.16 -5.48 -35.86
C SER A 433 -10.83 -4.08 -35.34
N ASN A 434 -11.75 -3.48 -34.57
CA ASN A 434 -11.53 -2.21 -33.86
C ASN A 434 -10.32 -2.29 -32.93
N ILE A 435 -10.29 -3.31 -32.07
CA ILE A 435 -9.20 -3.53 -31.11
C ILE A 435 -7.88 -3.75 -31.86
N LYS A 436 -7.86 -4.60 -32.90
CA LYS A 436 -6.67 -4.87 -33.71
C LYS A 436 -6.11 -3.63 -34.41
N ARG A 437 -6.93 -2.61 -34.69
CA ARG A 437 -6.48 -1.34 -35.32
C ARG A 437 -5.81 -0.39 -34.33
N ARG A 438 -6.12 -0.49 -33.03
CA ARG A 438 -5.57 0.39 -31.98
C ARG A 438 -4.16 -0.06 -31.52
N LYS A 439 -3.20 0.01 -32.44
CA LYS A 439 -1.81 -0.47 -32.27
C LYS A 439 -0.81 0.58 -31.78
N ILE A 440 -1.28 1.77 -31.38
CA ILE A 440 -0.40 2.79 -30.82
C ILE A 440 -0.05 2.39 -29.38
N PRO A 441 1.15 2.72 -28.86
CA PRO A 441 1.53 2.39 -27.49
C PRO A 441 0.47 2.76 -26.45
N GLY A 442 0.12 1.77 -25.62
CA GLY A 442 -0.97 1.88 -24.65
C GLY A 442 -2.35 1.50 -25.19
N GLY A 443 -2.44 1.04 -26.45
CA GLY A 443 -3.68 0.53 -27.04
C GLY A 443 -3.96 -0.95 -26.70
N PRO A 444 -5.20 -1.42 -26.89
CA PRO A 444 -5.63 -2.77 -26.56
C PRO A 444 -5.30 -3.82 -27.64
N ALA A 445 -4.63 -3.45 -28.74
CA ALA A 445 -4.32 -4.41 -29.81
C ALA A 445 -3.49 -5.60 -29.27
N PRO A 446 -3.70 -6.83 -29.76
CA PRO A 446 -3.02 -8.02 -29.21
C PRO A 446 -1.49 -7.92 -29.17
N GLU A 447 -0.89 -7.33 -30.21
CA GLU A 447 0.56 -7.11 -30.29
C GLU A 447 1.05 -6.11 -29.22
N GLU A 448 0.33 -5.00 -29.04
CA GLU A 448 0.63 -4.01 -28.00
C GLU A 448 0.45 -4.57 -26.61
N MET A 449 -0.63 -5.32 -26.37
CA MET A 449 -0.87 -5.98 -25.09
C MET A 449 0.21 -7.02 -24.77
N LYS A 450 0.66 -7.79 -25.76
CA LYS A 450 1.77 -8.73 -25.59
C LYS A 450 3.06 -8.01 -25.18
N ASN A 451 3.40 -6.91 -25.87
CA ASN A 451 4.58 -6.11 -25.55
C ASN A 451 4.48 -5.48 -24.15
N TYR A 452 3.30 -4.97 -23.81
CA TYR A 452 3.01 -4.39 -22.50
C TYR A 452 3.16 -5.42 -21.38
N LEU A 453 2.54 -6.60 -21.51
CA LEU A 453 2.60 -7.68 -20.53
C LEU A 453 4.03 -8.21 -20.33
N LEU A 454 4.80 -8.33 -21.42
CA LEU A 454 6.22 -8.68 -21.33
C LEU A 454 7.00 -7.66 -20.50
N LYS A 455 6.81 -6.36 -20.76
CA LYS A 455 7.44 -5.30 -19.97
C LYS A 455 7.05 -5.36 -18.49
N ARG A 456 5.76 -5.59 -18.19
CA ARG A 456 5.27 -5.73 -16.81
C ARG A 456 5.91 -6.94 -16.10
N LYS A 457 6.11 -8.06 -16.80
CA LYS A 457 6.79 -9.23 -16.23
C LYS A 457 8.24 -8.94 -15.86
N THR A 458 8.98 -8.28 -16.75
CA THR A 458 10.37 -7.87 -16.46
C THR A 458 10.43 -6.91 -15.27
N GLU A 459 9.50 -5.97 -15.18
CA GLU A 459 9.41 -5.07 -14.02
C GLU A 459 9.11 -5.83 -12.71
N LEU A 460 8.20 -6.80 -12.75
CA LEU A 460 7.92 -7.66 -11.60
C LEU A 460 9.14 -8.49 -11.17
N GLU A 461 9.96 -8.97 -12.10
CA GLU A 461 11.21 -9.65 -11.78
C GLU A 461 12.19 -8.74 -11.05
N LEU A 462 12.32 -7.48 -11.50
CA LEU A 462 13.14 -6.46 -10.82
C LEU A 462 12.59 -6.15 -9.42
N ASN A 463 11.29 -5.90 -9.30
CA ASN A 463 10.67 -5.63 -8.00
C ASN A 463 10.83 -6.81 -7.02
N ALA A 464 10.78 -8.06 -7.50
CA ALA A 464 11.05 -9.22 -6.66
C ALA A 464 12.49 -9.24 -6.13
N GLN A 465 13.45 -8.85 -6.96
CA GLN A 465 14.87 -8.78 -6.59
C GLN A 465 15.16 -7.61 -5.63
N GLU A 466 14.50 -6.48 -5.81
CA GLU A 466 14.55 -5.34 -4.88
C GLU A 466 14.02 -5.72 -3.50
N ILE A 467 12.85 -6.35 -3.42
CA ILE A 467 12.27 -6.83 -2.16
C ILE A 467 13.22 -7.82 -1.48
N ALA A 468 13.73 -8.81 -2.23
CA ALA A 468 14.67 -9.79 -1.69
C ALA A 468 15.93 -9.11 -1.13
N THR A 469 16.48 -8.12 -1.84
CA THR A 469 17.66 -7.38 -1.40
C THR A 469 17.40 -6.62 -0.10
N LEU A 470 16.27 -5.91 0.00
CA LEU A 470 15.89 -5.19 1.22
C LEU A 470 15.73 -6.15 2.41
N LYS A 471 15.10 -7.29 2.17
CA LYS A 471 14.89 -8.34 3.17
C LYS A 471 16.21 -8.95 3.63
N ASP A 472 17.07 -9.35 2.70
CA ASP A 472 18.38 -9.94 3.00
C ASP A 472 19.24 -8.99 3.84
N ILE A 473 19.20 -7.68 3.57
CA ILE A 473 19.92 -6.66 4.36
C ILE A 473 19.39 -6.62 5.81
N ILE A 474 18.07 -6.57 5.99
CA ILE A 474 17.45 -6.50 7.32
C ILE A 474 17.68 -7.80 8.09
N ASP A 475 17.43 -8.95 7.46
CA ASP A 475 17.59 -10.27 8.06
C ASP A 475 19.05 -10.51 8.45
N SER A 476 20.01 -10.17 7.59
CA SER A 476 21.45 -10.28 7.89
C SER A 476 21.87 -9.40 9.06
N ALA A 477 21.35 -8.16 9.16
CA ALA A 477 21.63 -7.28 10.29
C ALA A 477 21.07 -7.86 11.60
N PHE A 478 19.86 -8.42 11.55
CA PHE A 478 19.22 -9.04 12.71
C PHE A 478 19.93 -10.32 13.16
N GLU A 479 20.31 -11.19 12.23
CA GLU A 479 21.11 -12.39 12.50
C GLU A 479 22.47 -12.02 13.12
N ASN A 480 23.12 -10.97 12.59
CA ASN A 480 24.36 -10.45 13.14
C ASN A 480 24.18 -9.92 14.57
N LEU A 481 23.12 -9.14 14.84
CA LEU A 481 22.79 -8.69 16.19
C LEU A 481 22.60 -9.87 17.13
N LEU A 482 21.79 -10.86 16.75
CA LEU A 482 21.57 -12.04 17.59
C LEU A 482 22.86 -12.82 17.83
N SER A 483 23.72 -12.97 16.83
CA SER A 483 25.03 -13.62 16.98
C SER A 483 25.91 -12.90 18.01
N VAL A 484 25.99 -11.57 17.95
CA VAL A 484 26.75 -10.76 18.91
C VAL A 484 26.15 -10.87 20.32
N VAL A 485 24.81 -10.83 20.42
CA VAL A 485 24.10 -11.02 21.70
C VAL A 485 24.41 -12.40 22.30
N GLU A 486 24.40 -13.46 21.49
CA GLU A 486 24.74 -14.82 21.91
C GLU A 486 26.19 -14.97 22.38
N GLU A 487 27.11 -14.24 21.78
CA GLU A 487 28.51 -14.19 22.22
C GLU A 487 28.61 -13.48 23.58
N TYR A 488 27.95 -12.33 23.72
CA TYR A 488 28.16 -11.44 24.87
C TYR A 488 27.41 -11.91 26.12
N ARG A 489 26.35 -12.72 25.97
CA ARG A 489 25.61 -13.32 27.09
C ARG A 489 26.25 -14.57 27.70
N LYS A 490 27.29 -15.13 27.05
CA LYS A 490 27.99 -16.34 27.53
C LYS A 490 29.13 -16.03 28.50
N ILE A 491 29.47 -14.76 28.64
CA ILE A 491 30.45 -14.21 29.58
C ILE A 491 29.76 -14.03 30.93
#